data_AF-A0A382UPK4-F1
#
_entry.id   AF-A0A382UPK4-F1
#
_cell.length_a   1.000
_cell.length_b   1.000
_cell.length_c   1.000
_cell.angle_alpha   90.00
_cell.angle_beta   90.00
_cell.angle_gamma   90.00
#
_symmetry.space_group_name_H-M   'P 1'
#
loop_
_entity.id
_entity.type
_entity.pdbx_description
1 polymer ?
#
loop_
_entity_poly.entity_id
_entity_poly.type
_entity_poly.pdbx_seq_one_letter_code
_entity_poly.pdbx_strand_id
1 'polypeptide(L)'
;MALGRKGWFVLDHDPIYLAHGSYGGCLKLAFEDRLIWHKKLESNPHQFLVYESSHELQKSRERLGQYLDCNQSDLVYFPNPSTALNAVIRSLNLTKNDEVLT
;
A
#
# COMPACT_ATOMS: atom_id res chain seq x y z
N MET A 1 -4.54 13.78 13.49
CA MET A 1 -3.42 14.10 12.56
C MET A 1 -2.26 14.67 13.35
N ALA A 2 -1.02 14.54 12.87
CA ALA A 2 0.14 15.14 13.55
C ALA A 2 -0.07 16.65 13.78
N LEU A 3 0.12 17.11 15.02
CA LEU A 3 -0.04 18.51 15.41
C LEU A 3 0.81 19.39 14.50
N GLY A 4 0.21 20.45 13.95
CA GLY A 4 0.90 21.39 13.04
C GLY A 4 1.14 20.89 11.61
N ARG A 5 0.62 19.71 11.21
CA ARG A 5 0.86 19.14 9.86
C ARG A 5 -0.40 18.90 9.03
N LYS A 6 -1.51 19.60 9.33
CA LYS A 6 -2.78 19.46 8.57
C LYS A 6 -2.56 19.67 7.06
N GLY A 7 -1.79 20.69 6.68
CA GLY A 7 -1.52 21.03 5.27
C GLY A 7 -0.70 20.01 4.48
N TRP A 8 -0.20 18.94 5.11
CA TRP A 8 0.43 17.83 4.40
C TRP A 8 -0.58 16.88 3.77
N PHE A 9 -1.85 16.98 4.14
CA PHE A 9 -2.91 16.07 3.70
C PHE A 9 -3.88 16.77 2.76
N VAL A 10 -4.51 16.00 1.87
CA VAL A 10 -5.54 16.50 0.93
C VAL A 10 -6.92 16.65 1.60
N LEU A 11 -7.02 16.33 2.90
CA LEU A 11 -8.27 16.37 3.66
C LEU A 11 -8.79 17.80 3.82
N ASP A 12 -10.11 17.93 3.97
CA ASP A 12 -10.72 19.14 4.50
C ASP A 12 -10.09 19.50 5.86
N HIS A 13 -9.90 20.78 6.13
CA HIS A 13 -9.26 21.27 7.34
C HIS A 13 -10.25 21.81 8.37
N ASP A 14 -11.52 22.00 7.98
CA ASP A 14 -12.58 22.49 8.86
C ASP A 14 -12.95 21.45 9.95
N PRO A 15 -13.22 20.17 9.64
CA PRO A 15 -13.52 19.18 10.67
C PRO A 15 -12.27 18.78 11.49
N ILE A 16 -12.51 18.39 12.75
CA ILE A 16 -11.48 17.78 13.61
C ILE A 16 -11.51 16.26 13.44
N TYR A 17 -10.55 15.73 12.70
CA TYR A 17 -10.40 14.28 12.50
C TYR A 17 -9.64 13.62 13.66
N LEU A 18 -10.39 12.91 14.52
CA LEU A 18 -9.86 12.18 15.68
C LEU A 18 -9.54 10.70 15.39
N ALA A 19 -10.17 10.10 14.37
CA ALA A 19 -10.07 8.67 14.05
C ALA A 19 -9.16 8.39 12.83
N HIS A 20 -7.93 8.92 12.81
CA HIS A 20 -7.02 8.71 11.68
C HIS A 20 -6.65 7.24 11.46
N GLY A 21 -6.66 6.42 12.52
CA GLY A 21 -6.34 4.98 12.44
C GLY A 21 -7.36 4.14 11.67
N SER A 22 -8.55 4.67 11.35
CA SER A 22 -9.58 3.89 10.64
C SER A 22 -9.28 3.78 9.14
N TYR A 23 -9.12 4.92 8.46
CA TYR A 23 -8.91 4.98 7.01
C TYR A 23 -7.69 5.80 6.60
N GLY A 24 -7.02 6.44 7.55
CA GLY A 24 -5.91 7.35 7.29
C GLY A 24 -6.34 8.69 6.70
N GLY A 25 -5.36 9.35 6.11
CA GLY A 25 -5.51 10.59 5.35
C GLY A 25 -4.42 10.60 4.28
N CYS A 26 -4.79 10.92 3.04
CA CYS A 26 -3.84 10.88 1.93
C CYS A 26 -2.88 12.08 2.03
N LEU A 27 -1.57 11.81 2.09
CA LEU A 27 -0.55 12.85 1.97
C LEU A 27 -0.64 13.49 0.59
N LYS A 28 -0.52 14.81 0.53
CA LYS A 28 -0.59 15.61 -0.69
C LYS A 28 0.45 15.15 -1.72
N LEU A 29 1.69 14.94 -1.29
CA LEU A 29 2.76 14.42 -2.16
C LEU A 29 2.39 13.05 -2.76
N ALA A 30 1.89 12.12 -1.95
CA ALA A 30 1.49 10.80 -2.43
C ALA A 30 0.26 10.86 -3.36
N PHE A 31 -0.66 11.79 -3.11
CA PHE A 31 -1.81 12.03 -3.98
C PHE A 31 -1.39 12.56 -5.35
N GLU A 32 -0.48 13.55 -5.39
CA GLU A 32 0.05 14.14 -6.60
C GLU A 32 0.79 13.09 -7.45
N ASP A 33 1.67 12.31 -6.84
CA ASP A 33 2.36 11.20 -7.52
C ASP A 33 1.38 10.17 -8.08
N ARG A 34 0.34 9.82 -7.33
CA ARG A 34 -0.71 8.90 -7.79
C ARG A 34 -1.39 9.40 -9.06
N LEU A 35 -1.66 10.70 -9.17
CA LEU A 35 -2.25 11.27 -10.39
C LEU A 35 -1.29 11.19 -11.59
N ILE A 36 0.01 11.33 -11.37
CA ILE A 36 1.03 11.14 -12.42
C ILE A 36 1.02 9.69 -12.91
N TRP A 37 1.02 8.72 -11.99
CA TRP A 37 0.93 7.30 -12.33
C TRP A 37 -0.35 6.94 -13.08
N HIS A 38 -1.50 7.48 -12.66
CA HIS A 38 -2.76 7.29 -13.39
C HIS A 38 -2.67 7.84 -14.81
N LYS A 39 -2.20 9.08 -15.00
CA LYS A 39 -2.02 9.65 -16.34
C LYS A 39 -1.08 8.80 -17.20
N LYS A 40 0.00 8.29 -16.61
CA LYS A 40 0.95 7.41 -17.30
C LYS A 40 0.28 6.11 -17.76
N LEU A 41 -0.43 5.43 -16.87
CA LEU A 41 -1.21 4.23 -17.18
C LEU A 41 -2.21 4.48 -18.31
N GLU A 42 -3.01 5.54 -18.22
CA GLU A 42 -4.04 5.85 -19.22
C GLU A 42 -3.45 6.28 -20.57
N SER A 43 -2.27 6.91 -20.58
CA SER A 43 -1.64 7.38 -21.82
C SER A 43 -1.20 6.25 -22.76
N ASN A 44 -0.81 5.10 -22.20
CA ASN A 44 -0.48 3.89 -22.96
C ASN A 44 -0.54 2.65 -22.03
N PRO A 45 -1.74 2.08 -21.82
CA PRO A 45 -1.94 1.03 -20.83
C PRO A 45 -1.21 -0.27 -21.19
N HIS A 46 -1.09 -0.60 -22.48
CA HIS A 46 -0.34 -1.77 -22.92
C HIS A 46 1.13 -1.65 -22.53
N GLN A 47 1.76 -0.53 -22.87
CA GLN A 47 3.15 -0.29 -22.54
C GLN A 47 3.38 -0.36 -21.02
N PHE A 48 2.55 0.33 -20.25
CA PHE A 48 2.70 0.39 -18.81
C PHE A 48 2.48 -0.97 -18.14
N LEU A 49 1.35 -1.64 -18.43
CA LEU A 49 0.99 -2.88 -17.75
C LEU A 49 1.92 -4.04 -18.13
N VAL A 50 2.30 -4.15 -19.41
CA VAL A 50 3.10 -5.29 -19.91
C VAL A 50 4.58 -5.13 -19.59
N TYR A 51 5.14 -3.92 -19.70
CA TYR A 51 6.59 -3.74 -19.66
C TYR A 51 7.12 -2.95 -18.45
N GLU A 52 6.31 -2.07 -17.85
CA GLU A 52 6.82 -1.12 -16.84
C GLU A 52 6.37 -1.44 -15.42
N SER A 53 5.13 -1.91 -15.25
CA SER A 53 4.48 -2.07 -13.95
C SER A 53 5.30 -2.93 -12.97
N SER A 54 5.81 -4.07 -13.43
CA SER A 54 6.62 -5.00 -12.63
C SER A 54 7.92 -4.35 -12.13
N HIS A 55 8.59 -3.58 -12.98
CA HIS A 55 9.83 -2.88 -12.63
C HIS A 55 9.59 -1.77 -11.61
N GLU A 56 8.53 -0.99 -11.79
CA GLU A 56 8.18 0.08 -10.84
C GLU A 56 7.73 -0.48 -9.48
N LEU A 57 7.02 -1.61 -9.47
CA LEU A 57 6.70 -2.33 -8.23
C LEU A 57 7.94 -2.88 -7.53
N GLN A 58 8.94 -3.34 -8.29
CA GLN A 58 10.22 -3.78 -7.73
C GLN A 58 10.94 -2.62 -7.03
N LYS A 59 11.12 -1.48 -7.69
CA LYS A 59 11.72 -0.27 -7.08
C LYS A 59 11.00 0.16 -5.81
N SER A 60 9.67 0.08 -5.83
CA SER A 60 8.85 0.36 -4.65
C SER A 60 9.17 -0.57 -3.48
N ARG A 61 9.31 -1.89 -3.74
CA ARG A 61 9.73 -2.87 -2.71
C ARG A 61 11.16 -2.65 -2.23
N GLU A 62 12.09 -2.26 -3.10
CA GLU A 62 13.47 -1.92 -2.71
C GLU A 62 13.48 -0.79 -1.68
N ARG A 63 12.71 0.26 -1.95
CA ARG A 63 12.64 1.41 -1.04
C ARG A 63 11.96 1.05 0.28
N LEU A 64 10.92 0.23 0.25
CA LEU A 64 10.22 -0.23 1.45
C LEU A 64 11.07 -1.19 2.27
N GLY A 65 11.78 -2.12 1.62
CA GLY A 65 12.69 -3.06 2.27
C GLY A 65 13.81 -2.34 3.01
N GLN A 66 14.40 -1.31 2.41
CA GLN A 66 15.38 -0.44 3.10
C GLN A 66 14.80 0.28 4.32
N TYR A 67 13.52 0.64 4.28
CA TYR A 67 12.85 1.30 5.41
C TYR A 67 12.52 0.33 6.55
N LEU A 68 12.16 -0.91 6.21
CA LEU A 68 11.79 -1.97 7.15
C LEU A 68 12.97 -2.85 7.59
N ASP A 69 14.16 -2.61 7.05
CA ASP A 69 15.36 -3.44 7.24
C ASP A 69 15.15 -4.91 6.83
N CYS A 70 14.59 -5.13 5.64
CA CYS A 70 14.40 -6.47 5.05
C CYS A 70 14.71 -6.52 3.55
N ASN A 71 14.84 -7.73 3.00
CA ASN A 71 15.06 -7.90 1.57
C ASN A 71 13.76 -7.58 0.80
N GLN A 72 13.89 -6.91 -0.34
CA GLN A 72 12.76 -6.65 -1.24
C GLN A 72 12.04 -7.93 -1.71
N SER A 73 12.73 -9.08 -1.73
CA SER A 73 12.16 -10.38 -2.07
C SER A 73 11.19 -10.90 -1.02
N ASP A 74 11.29 -10.41 0.21
CA ASP A 74 10.44 -10.82 1.33
C ASP A 74 9.14 -9.99 1.39
N LEU A 75 8.98 -9.03 0.49
CA LEU A 75 7.85 -8.12 0.45
C LEU A 75 6.91 -8.44 -0.72
N VAL A 76 5.62 -8.41 -0.43
CA VAL A 76 4.55 -8.53 -1.43
C VAL A 76 3.46 -7.50 -1.12
N TYR A 77 2.78 -7.02 -2.17
CA TYR A 77 1.72 -6.03 -2.04
C TYR A 77 0.33 -6.67 -2.10
N PHE A 78 -0.56 -6.22 -1.22
CA PHE A 78 -1.97 -6.58 -1.21
C PHE A 78 -2.85 -5.33 -1.14
N PRO A 79 -4.10 -5.38 -1.64
CA PRO A 79 -5.00 -4.23 -1.61
C PRO A 79 -5.33 -3.73 -0.20
N ASN A 80 -5.32 -4.60 0.82
CA ASN A 80 -5.56 -4.27 2.22
C ASN A 80 -5.12 -5.43 3.15
N PRO A 81 -5.02 -5.20 4.47
CA PRO A 81 -4.63 -6.23 5.45
C PRO A 81 -5.53 -7.46 5.47
N SER A 82 -6.85 -7.30 5.34
CA SER A 82 -7.80 -8.42 5.36
C SER A 82 -7.59 -9.37 4.17
N THR A 83 -7.28 -8.83 2.99
CA THR A 83 -6.93 -9.62 1.80
C THR A 83 -5.60 -10.35 2.00
N ALA A 84 -4.59 -9.68 2.55
CA ALA A 84 -3.29 -10.31 2.85
C ALA A 84 -3.43 -11.48 3.85
N LEU A 85 -4.18 -11.26 4.93
CA LEU A 85 -4.43 -12.28 5.95
C LEU A 85 -5.18 -13.48 5.35
N ASN A 86 -6.19 -13.24 4.53
CA ASN A 86 -6.91 -14.32 3.84
C ASN A 86 -6.00 -15.11 2.89
N ALA A 87 -5.08 -14.46 2.18
CA ALA A 87 -4.14 -15.13 1.30
C ALA A 87 -3.25 -16.11 2.08
N VAL A 88 -2.72 -15.67 3.23
CA VAL A 88 -1.90 -16.52 4.11
C VAL A 88 -2.74 -17.67 4.68
N ILE A 89 -3.87 -17.38 5.33
CA ILE A 89 -4.70 -18.40 5.98
C ILE A 89 -5.15 -19.47 4.98
N ARG A 90 -5.56 -19.08 3.77
CA ARG A 90 -6.01 -20.02 2.73
C ARG A 90 -4.88 -20.82 2.09
N SER A 91 -3.62 -20.38 2.24
CA SER A 91 -2.45 -21.14 1.77
C SER A 91 -1.97 -22.20 2.75
N LEU A 92 -2.43 -22.17 4.01
CA LEU A 92 -2.05 -23.16 5.01
C LEU A 92 -2.76 -24.49 4.73
N ASN A 93 -2.01 -25.57 4.66
CA ASN A 93 -2.55 -26.91 4.51
C ASN A 93 -2.90 -27.52 5.88
N LEU A 94 -3.88 -26.92 6.56
CA LEU A 94 -4.33 -27.37 7.87
C LEU A 94 -5.04 -28.72 7.75
N THR A 95 -4.71 -29.62 8.65
CA THR A 95 -5.22 -30.99 8.74
C THR A 95 -5.99 -31.20 10.05
N LYS A 96 -6.61 -32.37 10.18
CA LYS A 96 -7.30 -32.75 11.41
C LYS A 96 -6.29 -32.75 12.57
N ASN A 97 -6.63 -32.01 13.65
CA ASN A 97 -5.83 -31.77 14.87
C ASN A 97 -4.85 -30.58 14.80
N ASP A 98 -4.79 -29.84 13.69
CA ASP A 98 -4.10 -28.55 13.69
C ASP A 98 -4.95 -27.49 14.40
N GLU A 99 -4.30 -26.59 15.13
CA GLU A 99 -4.92 -25.49 15.87
C GLU A 99 -4.37 -24.15 15.40
N VAL A 100 -5.25 -23.16 15.27
CA VAL A 100 -4.88 -21.77 14.98
C VAL A 100 -4.98 -20.98 16.28
N LEU A 101 -3.84 -20.45 16.74
CA LEU A 101 -3.76 -19.58 17.92
C LEU A 101 -3.64 -18.12 17.46
N THR A 102 -4.35 -17.22 18.14
CA THR A 102 -4.42 -15.79 17.82
C THR A 102 -4.28 -14.93 19.06
#